data_AF-A0A7K4IBL2-F1
#
_entry.id   AF-A0A7K4IBL2-F1
#
_cell.length_a   1.000
_cell.length_b   1.000
_cell.length_c   1.000
_cell.angle_alpha   90.00
_cell.angle_beta   90.00
_cell.angle_gamma   90.00
#
_symmetry.space_group_name_H-M   'P 1'
#
loop_
_entity.id
_entity.type
_entity.pdbx_description
1 polymer ?
#
loop_
_entity_poly.entity_id
_entity_poly.type
_entity_poly.pdbx_seq_one_letter_code
_entity_poly.pdbx_strand_id
1 'polypeptide(L)'
;MSTPKEKIRISIYGRNKEAVDPDIGAYLCSGESPDVYSTWVNVSVMRRLGFLFVGGVESAGGLFDIVFVFVIMAIVLAAFVFWQLVVFFIVMMVLGVLSGGAAFKYLRGTFIEMDPTKVRTEYLEDFVRKQVSEKAFVRVGTTGSKPELPPLVRAANRVTTVFQRGIQLSLLVATVFLVIEVYYWLTQAALLTDTTFLLLVGSLFILSVLVMDAGVLMSRRLRGRLNTK
;
A
#
# COMPACT_ATOMS: atom_id res chain seq x y z
N MET A 1 -3.63 -31.63 1.95
CA MET A 1 -4.10 -30.30 1.51
C MET A 1 -4.51 -29.53 2.77
N SER A 2 -3.65 -28.67 3.32
CA SER A 2 -4.01 -27.87 4.49
C SER A 2 -4.96 -26.75 4.04
N THR A 3 -6.17 -26.70 4.60
CA THR A 3 -7.04 -25.54 4.49
C THR A 3 -6.26 -24.28 4.88
N PRO A 4 -6.31 -23.19 4.09
CA PRO A 4 -5.65 -21.95 4.50
C PRO A 4 -6.27 -21.54 5.84
N LYS A 5 -5.46 -21.55 6.91
CA LYS A 5 -5.90 -21.07 8.22
C LYS A 5 -6.42 -19.65 8.03
N GLU A 6 -7.70 -19.43 8.36
CA GLU A 6 -8.27 -18.09 8.33
C GLU A 6 -7.41 -17.19 9.22
N LYS A 7 -7.05 -16.01 8.73
CA LYS A 7 -6.27 -15.02 9.48
C LYS A 7 -6.96 -13.68 9.40
N ILE A 8 -7.04 -12.98 10.54
CA ILE A 8 -7.38 -11.57 10.61
C ILE A 8 -6.10 -10.78 10.41
N ARG A 9 -6.14 -9.85 9.46
CA ARG A 9 -5.06 -8.91 9.20
C ARG A 9 -5.53 -7.50 9.51
N ILE A 10 -4.91 -6.86 10.49
CA ILE A 10 -5.11 -5.46 10.83
C ILE A 10 -3.92 -4.68 10.29
N SER A 11 -4.17 -3.72 9.41
CA SER A 11 -3.17 -2.82 8.84
C SER A 11 -3.39 -1.42 9.38
N ILE A 12 -2.37 -0.83 9.98
CA ILE A 12 -2.41 0.50 10.60
C ILE A 12 -1.34 1.35 9.92
N TYR A 13 -1.76 2.38 9.20
CA TYR A 13 -0.86 3.29 8.47
C TYR A 13 -0.66 4.58 9.26
N GLY A 14 0.59 5.06 9.28
CA GLY A 14 1.00 6.27 9.98
C GLY A 14 1.41 6.06 11.44
N ARG A 15 1.61 4.80 11.87
CA ARG A 15 2.01 4.39 13.22
C ARG A 15 3.14 3.36 13.16
N ASN A 16 4.09 3.48 14.08
CA ASN A 16 5.16 2.50 14.28
C ASN A 16 4.72 1.42 15.28
N LYS A 17 5.39 0.27 15.26
CA LYS A 17 5.12 -0.87 16.14
C LYS A 17 5.10 -0.47 17.62
N GLU A 18 6.09 0.29 18.07
CA GLU A 18 6.21 0.78 19.46
C GLU A 18 4.97 1.56 19.94
N ALA A 19 4.27 2.25 19.03
CA ALA A 19 3.07 3.03 19.35
C ALA A 19 1.77 2.21 19.27
N VAL A 20 1.83 0.96 18.82
CA VAL A 20 0.69 0.08 18.59
C VAL A 20 0.73 -1.13 19.54
N ASP A 21 1.92 -1.67 19.83
CA ASP A 21 2.14 -2.78 20.76
C ASP A 21 1.42 -2.65 22.11
N PRO A 22 1.44 -1.50 22.83
CA PRO A 22 0.70 -1.36 24.08
C PRO A 22 -0.82 -1.47 23.89
N ASP A 23 -1.35 -1.04 22.75
CA ASP A 23 -2.78 -1.10 22.44
C ASP A 23 -3.23 -2.50 22.03
N ILE A 24 -2.32 -3.28 21.43
CA ILE A 24 -2.58 -4.68 21.11
C ILE A 24 -2.76 -5.49 22.41
N GLY A 25 -1.87 -5.30 23.38
CA GLY A 25 -1.96 -5.97 24.68
C GLY A 25 -3.20 -5.56 25.48
N ALA A 26 -3.60 -4.28 25.39
CA ALA A 26 -4.75 -3.76 26.11
C ALA A 26 -6.11 -4.19 25.53
N TYR A 27 -6.22 -4.32 24.20
CA TYR A 27 -7.52 -4.50 23.53
C TYR A 27 -7.66 -5.81 22.75
N LEU A 28 -6.59 -6.40 22.22
CA LEU A 28 -6.69 -7.47 21.22
C LEU A 28 -6.27 -8.86 21.72
N CYS A 29 -5.35 -8.95 22.68
CA CYS A 29 -4.79 -10.25 23.12
C CYS A 29 -5.06 -10.59 24.58
N SER A 30 -5.33 -11.88 24.80
CA SER A 30 -5.16 -12.54 26.10
C SER A 30 -4.18 -13.69 25.94
N GLY A 31 -2.91 -13.45 26.27
CA GLY A 31 -1.94 -14.51 26.54
C GLY A 31 -0.96 -14.88 25.42
N GLU A 32 -1.28 -14.74 24.13
CA GLU A 32 -0.34 -15.06 23.03
C GLU A 32 0.04 -13.82 22.23
N SER A 33 1.34 -13.66 21.94
CA SER A 33 1.86 -12.51 21.20
C SER A 33 1.48 -12.61 19.71
N PRO A 34 0.77 -11.62 19.14
CA PRO A 34 0.49 -11.59 17.71
C PRO A 34 1.77 -11.47 16.88
N ASP A 35 1.70 -11.93 15.63
CA ASP A 35 2.71 -11.62 14.63
C ASP A 35 2.56 -10.14 14.22
N VAL A 36 3.35 -9.28 14.87
CA VAL A 36 3.40 -7.84 14.59
C VAL A 36 4.65 -7.49 13.82
N TYR A 37 4.48 -7.02 12.59
CA TYR A 37 5.56 -6.51 11.75
C TYR A 37 5.30 -5.06 11.34
N SER A 38 6.34 -4.23 11.42
CA SER A 38 6.34 -2.85 10.91
C SER A 38 7.19 -2.75 9.67
N THR A 39 6.72 -2.00 8.69
CA THR A 39 7.50 -1.70 7.49
C THR A 39 7.83 -0.21 7.43
N TRP A 40 9.10 0.12 7.22
CA TRP A 40 9.57 1.48 6.94
C TRP A 40 9.11 2.00 5.57
N VAL A 41 8.95 1.09 4.61
CA VAL A 41 8.38 1.30 3.27
C VAL A 41 7.37 0.18 3.03
N ASN A 42 6.15 0.49 2.60
CA ASN A 42 5.10 -0.51 2.41
C ASN A 42 5.42 -1.49 1.25
N VAL A 43 6.19 -2.55 1.56
CA VAL A 43 6.66 -3.58 0.63
C VAL A 43 5.51 -4.35 -0.04
N SER A 44 4.32 -4.38 0.58
CA SER A 44 3.15 -5.06 0.01
C SER A 44 2.61 -4.37 -1.26
N VAL A 45 2.83 -3.06 -1.40
CA VAL A 45 2.48 -2.30 -2.60
C VAL A 45 3.51 -2.55 -3.70
N MET A 46 4.79 -2.59 -3.36
CA MET A 46 5.84 -3.03 -4.28
C MET A 46 5.57 -4.46 -4.77
N ARG A 47 5.24 -5.42 -3.89
CA ARG A 47 4.87 -6.77 -4.35
C ARG A 47 3.66 -6.80 -5.29
N ARG A 48 2.63 -5.98 -5.05
CA ARG A 48 1.42 -5.91 -5.91
C ARG A 48 1.64 -5.23 -7.25
N LEU A 49 2.65 -4.36 -7.35
CA LEU A 49 3.07 -3.73 -8.60
C LEU A 49 4.03 -4.63 -9.42
N GLY A 50 4.18 -5.91 -9.06
CA GLY A 50 4.96 -6.88 -9.84
C GLY A 50 6.47 -6.90 -9.55
N PHE A 51 6.93 -6.26 -8.48
CA PHE A 51 8.37 -6.08 -8.19
C PHE A 51 9.15 -7.38 -7.82
N LEU A 52 8.47 -8.53 -7.66
CA LEU A 52 9.13 -9.82 -7.44
C LEU A 52 8.64 -10.82 -8.49
N PHE A 53 9.24 -10.77 -9.68
CA PHE A 53 9.10 -11.85 -10.66
C PHE A 53 9.75 -13.11 -10.08
N VAL A 54 8.92 -14.07 -9.66
CA VAL A 54 9.33 -15.47 -9.50
C VAL A 54 9.12 -16.11 -10.87
N GLY A 55 10.15 -16.05 -11.71
CA GLY A 55 10.15 -16.65 -13.03
C GLY A 55 11.45 -17.39 -13.25
N GLY A 56 11.45 -18.69 -12.99
CA GLY A 56 12.49 -19.60 -13.49
C GLY A 56 12.35 -19.74 -15.01
N VAL A 57 13.47 -19.68 -15.72
CA VAL A 57 13.52 -19.94 -17.16
C VAL A 57 14.34 -21.21 -17.35
N GLU A 58 13.68 -22.24 -17.85
CA GLU A 58 14.30 -23.49 -18.27
C GLU A 58 15.01 -23.32 -19.61
N SER A 59 16.27 -23.77 -19.61
CA SER A 59 17.01 -24.44 -20.69
C SER A 59 16.98 -23.86 -22.12
N ALA A 60 18.05 -23.15 -22.48
CA ALA A 60 18.68 -23.25 -23.81
C ALA A 60 20.17 -22.83 -23.78
N GLY A 61 21.07 -23.81 -23.91
CA GLY A 61 22.40 -23.79 -24.58
C GLY A 61 23.49 -22.75 -24.22
N GLY A 62 24.59 -23.21 -23.59
CA GLY A 62 25.92 -22.55 -23.55
C GLY A 62 26.33 -21.89 -22.22
N LEU A 63 27.01 -22.62 -21.32
CA LEU A 63 27.23 -22.22 -19.91
C LEU A 63 27.90 -20.84 -19.70
N PHE A 64 28.71 -20.34 -20.63
CA PHE A 64 29.45 -19.09 -20.49
C PHE A 64 28.69 -17.87 -21.04
N ASP A 65 28.07 -18.00 -22.22
CA ASP A 65 27.21 -16.96 -22.79
C ASP A 65 25.91 -16.79 -21.99
N ILE A 66 25.38 -17.89 -21.45
CA ILE A 66 24.24 -17.89 -20.54
C ILE A 66 24.54 -17.02 -19.32
N VAL A 67 25.69 -17.21 -18.65
CA VAL A 67 26.03 -16.45 -17.44
C VAL A 67 26.16 -14.96 -17.75
N PHE A 68 26.77 -14.58 -18.88
CA PHE A 68 26.91 -13.17 -19.24
C PHE A 68 25.56 -12.51 -19.55
N VAL A 69 24.66 -13.20 -20.28
CA VAL A 69 23.29 -12.73 -20.52
C VAL A 69 22.49 -12.64 -19.22
N PHE A 70 22.65 -13.60 -18.30
CA PHE A 70 22.03 -13.53 -16.97
C PHE A 70 22.53 -12.35 -16.15
N VAL A 71 23.84 -12.05 -16.19
CA VAL A 71 24.41 -10.90 -15.49
C VAL A 71 23.89 -9.59 -16.08
N ILE A 72 23.86 -9.46 -17.41
CA ILE A 72 23.28 -8.28 -18.07
C ILE A 72 21.80 -8.13 -17.73
N MET A 73 21.03 -9.22 -17.83
CA MET A 73 19.61 -9.22 -17.49
C MET A 73 19.38 -8.84 -16.03
N ALA A 74 20.21 -9.37 -15.11
CA ALA A 74 20.16 -9.02 -13.69
C ALA A 74 20.49 -7.54 -13.44
N ILE A 75 21.49 -6.98 -14.14
CA ILE A 75 21.84 -5.56 -14.05
C ILE A 75 20.70 -4.69 -14.59
N VAL A 76 20.13 -5.04 -15.74
CA VAL A 76 18.99 -4.31 -16.33
C VAL A 76 17.77 -4.38 -15.41
N LEU A 77 17.46 -5.55 -14.85
CA LEU A 77 16.40 -5.72 -13.85
C LEU A 77 16.67 -4.88 -12.59
N ALA A 78 17.90 -4.91 -12.08
CA ALA A 78 18.29 -4.13 -10.90
C ALA A 78 18.17 -2.61 -11.15
N ALA A 79 18.64 -2.14 -12.31
CA ALA A 79 18.51 -0.75 -12.73
C ALA A 79 17.04 -0.33 -12.89
N PHE A 80 16.21 -1.20 -13.47
CA PHE A 80 14.76 -0.98 -13.57
C PHE A 80 14.10 -0.90 -12.19
N VAL A 81 14.40 -1.83 -11.28
CA VAL A 81 13.88 -1.81 -9.90
C VAL A 81 14.32 -0.54 -9.16
N PHE A 82 15.59 -0.15 -9.30
CA PHE A 82 16.13 1.07 -8.72
C PHE A 82 15.39 2.31 -9.25
N TRP A 83 15.17 2.39 -10.56
CA TRP A 83 14.47 3.51 -11.18
C TRP A 83 13.01 3.61 -10.71
N GLN A 84 12.30 2.48 -10.61
CA GLN A 84 10.95 2.45 -10.06
C GLN A 84 10.88 2.90 -8.59
N LEU A 85 11.91 2.60 -7.79
CA LEU A 85 12.03 3.08 -6.42
C LEU A 85 12.19 4.60 -6.38
N VAL A 86 12.99 5.18 -7.28
CA VAL A 86 13.12 6.64 -7.43
C VAL A 86 11.77 7.27 -7.78
N VAL A 87 11.04 6.72 -8.75
CA VAL A 87 9.69 7.19 -9.12
C VAL A 87 8.74 7.15 -7.93
N PHE A 88 8.74 6.04 -7.19
CA PHE A 88 7.93 5.91 -5.98
C PHE A 88 8.20 7.06 -5.00
N PHE A 89 9.46 7.39 -4.72
CA PHE A 89 9.79 8.50 -3.82
C PHE A 89 9.36 9.86 -4.37
N ILE A 90 9.55 10.12 -5.67
CA ILE A 90 9.09 11.36 -6.32
C ILE A 90 7.58 11.50 -6.21
N VAL A 91 6.83 10.45 -6.58
CA VAL A 91 5.36 10.46 -6.49
C VAL A 91 4.92 10.66 -5.05
N MET A 92 5.51 9.95 -4.09
CA MET A 92 5.16 10.11 -2.67
C MET A 92 5.49 11.51 -2.15
N MET A 93 6.55 12.14 -2.63
CA MET A 93 6.88 13.53 -2.31
C MET A 93 5.85 14.50 -2.88
N VAL A 94 5.47 14.35 -4.16
CA VAL A 94 4.42 15.16 -4.80
C VAL A 94 3.08 14.99 -4.07
N LEU A 95 2.66 13.74 -3.81
CA LEU A 95 1.45 13.45 -3.03
C LEU A 95 1.55 14.02 -1.61
N GLY A 96 2.74 13.98 -1.00
CA GLY A 96 3.02 14.58 0.29
C GLY A 96 2.78 16.08 0.30
N VAL A 97 3.27 16.81 -0.71
CA VAL A 97 3.04 18.25 -0.86
C VAL A 97 1.55 18.55 -1.08
N LEU A 98 0.91 17.85 -2.01
CA LEU A 98 -0.50 18.11 -2.37
C LEU A 98 -1.47 17.79 -1.22
N SER A 99 -1.19 16.76 -0.42
CA SER A 99 -2.07 16.33 0.68
C SER A 99 -1.76 16.93 2.06
N GLY A 100 -0.79 17.86 2.14
CA GLY A 100 -0.33 18.43 3.41
C GLY A 100 0.33 17.39 4.32
N GLY A 101 1.08 16.46 3.74
CA GLY A 101 1.86 15.43 4.41
C GLY A 101 1.08 14.16 4.77
N ALA A 102 -0.21 14.06 4.41
CA ALA A 102 -1.01 12.88 4.72
C ALA A 102 -0.52 11.62 3.98
N ALA A 103 -0.05 11.78 2.74
CA ALA A 103 0.50 10.68 1.94
C ALA A 103 1.69 9.97 2.62
N PHE A 104 2.54 10.69 3.35
CA PHE A 104 3.70 10.09 4.04
C PHE A 104 3.28 9.06 5.10
N LYS A 105 2.07 9.16 5.64
CA LYS A 105 1.53 8.14 6.55
C LYS A 105 1.38 6.78 5.88
N TYR A 106 1.29 6.73 4.56
CA TYR A 106 1.23 5.49 3.82
C TYR A 106 2.57 4.78 3.66
N LEU A 107 3.69 5.50 3.81
CA LEU A 107 5.04 4.91 3.74
C LEU A 107 5.26 3.92 4.89
N ARG A 108 4.79 4.27 6.08
CA ARG A 108 4.95 3.48 7.29
C ARG A 108 3.64 2.80 7.68
N GLY A 109 3.72 1.49 7.88
CA GLY A 109 2.58 0.67 8.28
C GLY A 109 2.99 -0.35 9.33
N THR A 110 2.13 -0.54 10.32
CA THR A 110 2.19 -1.65 11.26
C THR A 110 1.10 -2.64 10.87
N PHE A 111 1.48 -3.90 10.72
CA PHE A 111 0.59 -4.98 10.33
C PHE A 111 0.57 -6.02 11.42
N ILE A 112 -0.64 -6.44 11.77
CA ILE A 112 -0.91 -7.41 12.80
C ILE A 112 -1.63 -8.57 12.12
N GLU A 113 -1.09 -9.78 12.24
CA GLU A 113 -1.71 -11.00 11.75
C GLU A 113 -2.05 -11.92 12.92
N MET A 114 -3.32 -12.32 13.02
CA MET A 114 -3.86 -13.08 14.15
C MET A 114 -4.85 -14.13 13.68
N ASP A 115 -5.00 -15.19 14.47
CA ASP A 115 -6.06 -16.18 14.29
C ASP A 115 -7.42 -15.57 14.69
N PRO A 116 -8.47 -15.65 13.85
CA PRO A 116 -9.79 -15.08 14.13
C PRO A 116 -10.41 -15.61 15.43
N THR A 117 -10.10 -16.84 15.83
CA THR A 117 -10.64 -17.44 17.06
C THR A 117 -10.09 -16.79 18.34
N LYS A 118 -8.98 -16.05 18.24
CA LYS A 118 -8.29 -15.42 19.37
C LYS A 118 -8.53 -13.92 19.48
N VAL A 119 -9.17 -13.32 18.49
CA VAL A 119 -9.46 -11.89 18.50
C VAL A 119 -10.75 -11.65 19.28
N ARG A 120 -10.66 -10.89 20.37
CA ARG A 120 -11.84 -10.40 21.06
C ARG A 120 -12.51 -9.32 20.21
N THR A 121 -13.44 -9.72 19.35
CA THR A 121 -14.19 -8.84 18.44
C THR A 121 -14.92 -7.71 19.16
N GLU A 122 -15.30 -7.91 20.42
CA GLU A 122 -15.91 -6.90 21.30
C GLU A 122 -15.01 -5.67 21.50
N TYR A 123 -13.69 -5.85 21.62
CA TYR A 123 -12.72 -4.78 21.87
C TYR A 123 -12.08 -4.26 20.57
N LEU A 124 -12.38 -4.88 19.43
CA LEU A 124 -11.88 -4.46 18.12
C LEU A 124 -12.38 -3.06 17.76
N GLU A 125 -13.61 -2.71 18.14
CA GLU A 125 -14.16 -1.38 17.88
C GLU A 125 -13.40 -0.30 18.67
N ASP A 126 -13.09 -0.56 19.94
CA ASP A 126 -12.33 0.37 20.80
C ASP A 126 -10.88 0.53 20.34
N PHE A 127 -10.24 -0.56 19.93
CA PHE A 127 -8.92 -0.52 19.32
C PHE A 127 -8.92 0.36 18.05
N VAL A 128 -9.88 0.13 17.13
CA VAL A 128 -10.00 0.91 15.90
C VAL A 128 -10.32 2.38 16.21
N ARG A 129 -11.19 2.63 17.18
CA ARG A 129 -11.53 3.99 17.65
C ARG A 129 -10.28 4.74 18.11
N LYS A 130 -9.46 4.12 18.96
CA LYS A 130 -8.22 4.71 19.48
C LYS A 130 -7.24 5.02 18.34
N GLN A 131 -6.98 4.07 17.46
CA GLN A 131 -6.07 4.30 16.33
C GLN A 131 -6.57 5.39 15.37
N VAL A 132 -7.89 5.45 15.11
CA VAL A 132 -8.49 6.49 14.25
C VAL A 132 -8.44 7.86 14.91
N SER A 133 -8.73 7.98 16.22
CA SER A 133 -8.67 9.27 16.93
C SER A 133 -7.26 9.85 16.91
N GLU A 134 -6.25 8.99 16.96
CA GLU A 134 -4.85 9.38 16.86
C GLU A 134 -4.33 9.59 15.42
N LYS A 135 -5.24 9.78 14.46
CA LYS A 135 -4.96 10.12 13.07
C LYS A 135 -4.30 9.01 12.24
N ALA A 136 -4.41 7.75 12.64
CA ALA A 136 -3.99 6.60 11.82
C ALA A 136 -5.08 6.17 10.83
N PHE A 137 -4.68 5.51 9.75
CA PHE A 137 -5.62 4.83 8.85
C PHE A 137 -5.61 3.33 9.16
N VAL A 138 -6.77 2.79 9.54
CA VAL A 138 -6.90 1.39 9.95
C VAL A 138 -7.69 0.60 8.91
N ARG A 139 -7.19 -0.59 8.58
CA ARG A 139 -7.88 -1.56 7.74
C ARG A 139 -7.86 -2.93 8.39
N VAL A 140 -9.03 -3.47 8.68
CA VAL A 140 -9.25 -4.83 9.15
C VAL A 140 -9.75 -5.68 7.99
N GLY A 141 -9.06 -6.76 7.65
CA GLY A 141 -9.51 -7.74 6.67
C GLY A 141 -9.40 -9.15 7.23
N THR A 142 -10.26 -10.06 6.77
CA THR A 142 -10.17 -11.48 7.07
C THR A 142 -9.85 -12.25 5.79
N THR A 143 -8.98 -13.24 5.90
CA THR A 143 -8.68 -14.18 4.80
C THR A 143 -9.62 -15.36 4.94
N GLY A 144 -10.88 -15.22 4.49
CA GLY A 144 -11.92 -16.23 4.65
C GLY A 144 -13.31 -15.65 4.80
N SER A 145 -14.13 -16.28 5.66
CA SER A 145 -15.45 -15.81 6.08
C SER A 145 -15.38 -14.34 6.49
N LYS A 146 -16.28 -13.50 5.97
CA LYS A 146 -16.36 -12.09 6.41
C LYS A 146 -17.14 -12.07 7.73
N PRO A 147 -16.51 -11.92 8.91
CA PRO A 147 -17.27 -11.64 10.11
C PRO A 147 -18.03 -10.32 9.91
N GLU A 148 -19.22 -10.20 10.50
CA GLU A 148 -19.94 -8.94 10.53
C GLU A 148 -19.13 -7.93 11.33
N LEU A 149 -18.46 -7.02 10.61
CA LEU A 149 -17.64 -5.99 11.22
C LEU A 149 -18.53 -4.89 11.81
N PRO A 150 -18.18 -4.35 12.99
CA PRO A 150 -18.89 -3.22 13.58
C PRO A 150 -18.96 -2.01 12.62
N PRO A 151 -19.99 -1.15 12.71
CA PRO A 151 -20.17 -0.01 11.82
C PRO A 151 -18.94 0.93 11.76
N LEU A 152 -18.28 1.15 12.89
CA LEU A 152 -17.07 1.97 12.97
C LEU A 152 -15.91 1.36 12.18
N VAL A 153 -15.70 0.05 12.32
CA VAL A 153 -14.64 -0.69 11.62
C VAL A 153 -14.88 -0.69 10.10
N ARG A 154 -16.15 -0.82 9.67
CA ARG A 154 -16.52 -0.68 8.25
C ARG A 154 -16.25 0.72 7.71
N ALA A 155 -16.57 1.76 8.48
CA ALA A 155 -16.27 3.14 8.12
C ALA A 155 -14.76 3.39 8.00
N ALA A 156 -13.98 2.94 8.99
CA ALA A 156 -12.52 3.03 8.97
C ALA A 156 -11.91 2.29 7.77
N ASN A 157 -12.40 1.08 7.48
CA ASN A 157 -12.00 0.30 6.31
C ASN A 157 -12.25 1.04 5.00
N ARG A 158 -13.43 1.66 4.85
CA ARG A 158 -13.78 2.43 3.64
C ARG A 158 -12.87 3.64 3.46
N VAL A 159 -12.67 4.41 4.52
CA VAL A 159 -11.77 5.58 4.55
C VAL A 159 -10.36 5.18 4.12
N THR A 160 -9.80 4.16 4.76
CA THR A 160 -8.46 3.66 4.46
C THR A 160 -8.36 3.12 3.04
N THR A 161 -9.40 2.42 2.55
CA THR A 161 -9.40 1.88 1.18
C THR A 161 -9.41 2.99 0.13
N VAL A 162 -10.22 4.04 0.31
CA VAL A 162 -10.27 5.19 -0.61
C VAL A 162 -8.91 5.88 -0.66
N PHE A 163 -8.33 6.17 0.51
CA PHE A 163 -6.99 6.75 0.63
C PHE A 163 -5.92 5.89 -0.09
N GLN A 164 -5.92 4.59 0.16
CA GLN A 164 -5.01 3.63 -0.47
C GLN A 164 -5.16 3.58 -1.98
N ARG A 165 -6.40 3.55 -2.48
CA ARG A 165 -6.68 3.48 -3.91
C ARG A 165 -6.20 4.73 -4.63
N GLY A 166 -6.37 5.91 -4.04
CA GLY A 166 -5.83 7.15 -4.60
C GLY A 166 -4.31 7.12 -4.77
N ILE A 167 -3.57 6.63 -3.75
CA ILE A 167 -2.11 6.48 -3.84
C ILE A 167 -1.72 5.43 -4.89
N GLN A 168 -2.38 4.27 -4.88
CA GLN A 168 -2.09 3.19 -5.84
C GLN A 168 -2.36 3.60 -7.28
N LEU A 169 -3.46 4.33 -7.54
CA LEU A 169 -3.76 4.88 -8.85
C LEU A 169 -2.72 5.91 -9.26
N SER A 170 -2.33 6.82 -8.36
CA SER A 170 -1.30 7.83 -8.65
C SER A 170 0.03 7.17 -9.02
N LEU A 171 0.44 6.14 -8.27
CA LEU A 171 1.64 5.35 -8.58
C LEU A 171 1.51 4.61 -9.91
N LEU A 172 0.37 3.97 -10.17
CA LEU A 172 0.13 3.26 -11.43
C LEU A 172 0.22 4.20 -12.63
N VAL A 173 -0.44 5.36 -12.56
CA VAL A 173 -0.42 6.39 -13.61
C VAL A 173 1.00 6.90 -13.84
N ALA A 174 1.74 7.18 -12.76
CA ALA A 174 3.13 7.61 -12.87
C ALA A 174 4.05 6.51 -13.47
N THR A 175 3.86 5.25 -13.10
CA THR A 175 4.62 4.13 -13.67
C THR A 175 4.29 3.95 -15.15
N VAL A 176 3.02 4.02 -15.55
CA VAL A 176 2.61 3.94 -16.96
C VAL A 176 3.22 5.11 -17.75
N PHE A 177 3.14 6.32 -17.22
CA PHE A 177 3.76 7.50 -17.83
C PHE A 177 5.25 7.28 -18.08
N LEU A 178 5.97 6.77 -17.08
CA LEU A 178 7.39 6.50 -17.18
C LEU A 178 7.72 5.42 -18.21
N VAL A 179 6.96 4.32 -18.24
CA VAL A 179 7.16 3.26 -19.25
C VAL A 179 7.01 3.82 -20.65
N ILE A 180 6.01 4.68 -20.85
CA ILE A 180 5.76 5.34 -22.14
C ILE A 180 6.89 6.31 -22.48
N GLU A 181 7.38 7.09 -21.52
CA GLU A 181 8.50 8.02 -21.71
C GLU A 181 9.80 7.28 -22.08
N VAL A 182 10.11 6.16 -21.40
CA VAL A 182 11.26 5.32 -21.74
C VAL A 182 11.10 4.71 -23.14
N TYR A 183 9.90 4.23 -23.48
CA TYR A 183 9.63 3.68 -24.82
C TYR A 183 9.76 4.75 -25.91
N TYR A 184 9.29 5.98 -25.65
CA TYR A 184 9.48 7.13 -26.52
C TYR A 184 10.97 7.40 -26.77
N TRP A 185 11.78 7.46 -25.71
CA TRP A 185 13.23 7.67 -25.83
C TRP A 185 13.91 6.61 -26.69
N LEU A 186 13.45 5.35 -26.61
CA LEU A 186 14.03 4.24 -27.38
C LEU A 186 13.58 4.22 -28.85
N THR A 187 12.34 4.62 -29.14
CA THR A 187 11.74 4.46 -30.48
C THR A 187 11.60 5.76 -31.26
N GLN A 188 11.86 6.91 -30.61
CA GLN A 188 11.62 8.26 -31.13
C GLN A 188 10.20 8.47 -31.67
N ALA A 189 9.22 7.71 -31.15
CA ALA A 189 7.85 7.71 -31.64
C ALA A 189 7.11 9.00 -31.24
N ALA A 190 7.12 10.01 -32.11
CA ALA A 190 6.55 11.36 -31.87
C ALA A 190 5.08 11.40 -31.40
N LEU A 191 4.28 10.36 -31.67
CA LEU A 191 2.87 10.25 -31.29
C LEU A 191 2.64 10.13 -29.77
N LEU A 192 3.62 9.65 -28.99
CA LEU A 192 3.47 9.43 -27.54
C LEU A 192 3.73 10.68 -26.69
N THR A 193 4.24 11.75 -27.31
CA THR A 193 4.50 13.06 -26.69
C THR A 193 3.52 14.14 -27.16
N ASP A 194 2.43 13.77 -27.83
CA ASP A 194 1.36 14.71 -28.15
C ASP A 194 0.87 15.37 -26.85
N THR A 195 0.77 16.69 -26.86
CA THR A 195 0.23 17.52 -25.76
C THR A 195 -1.09 16.95 -25.24
N THR A 196 -1.92 16.40 -26.13
CA THR A 196 -3.20 15.77 -25.79
C THR A 196 -3.03 14.55 -24.89
N PHE A 197 -2.03 13.70 -25.17
CA PHE A 197 -1.72 12.52 -24.38
C PHE A 197 -1.18 12.91 -23.00
N LEU A 198 -0.26 13.87 -22.94
CA LEU A 198 0.28 14.43 -21.70
C LEU A 198 -0.82 15.01 -20.79
N LEU A 199 -1.74 15.77 -21.38
CA LEU A 199 -2.90 16.32 -20.66
C LEU A 199 -3.82 15.22 -20.11
N LEU A 200 -4.08 14.17 -20.88
CA LEU A 200 -4.91 13.06 -20.45
C LEU A 200 -4.27 12.35 -19.25
N VAL A 201 -2.99 11.96 -19.34
CA VAL A 201 -2.29 11.28 -18.25
C VAL A 201 -2.16 12.18 -17.01
N GLY A 202 -1.84 13.47 -17.20
CA GLY A 202 -1.78 14.45 -16.12
C GLY A 202 -3.12 14.63 -15.42
N SER A 203 -4.22 14.71 -16.16
CA SER A 203 -5.57 14.82 -15.59
C SER A 203 -5.96 13.57 -14.79
N LEU A 204 -5.59 12.38 -15.26
CA LEU A 204 -5.82 11.12 -14.55
C LEU A 204 -5.00 11.04 -13.25
N PHE A 205 -3.77 11.58 -13.26
CA PHE A 205 -2.96 11.71 -12.05
C PHE A 205 -3.63 12.64 -11.04
N ILE A 206 -4.08 13.82 -11.46
CA ILE A 206 -4.80 14.77 -10.60
C ILE A 206 -6.08 14.12 -10.02
N LEU A 207 -6.85 13.40 -10.85
CA LEU A 207 -8.03 12.67 -10.38
C LEU A 207 -7.67 11.66 -9.28
N SER A 208 -6.54 10.98 -9.41
CA SER A 208 -6.03 10.02 -8.42
C SER A 208 -5.66 10.72 -7.10
N VAL A 209 -5.06 11.91 -7.17
CA VAL A 209 -4.80 12.78 -6.00
C VAL A 209 -6.10 13.16 -5.31
N LEU A 210 -7.12 13.58 -6.08
CA LEU A 210 -8.43 13.95 -5.52
C LEU A 210 -9.10 12.77 -4.80
N VAL A 211 -8.98 11.55 -5.32
CA VAL A 211 -9.48 10.34 -4.64
C VAL A 211 -8.75 10.10 -3.31
N MET A 212 -7.43 10.28 -3.28
CA MET A 212 -6.65 10.19 -2.04
C MET A 212 -7.11 11.24 -1.02
N ASP A 213 -7.24 12.50 -1.44
CA ASP A 213 -7.66 13.61 -0.57
C ASP A 213 -9.10 13.43 -0.06
N ALA A 214 -10.00 12.87 -0.87
CA ALA A 214 -11.32 12.46 -0.41
C ALA A 214 -11.21 11.46 0.76
N GLY A 215 -10.28 10.50 0.70
CA GLY A 215 -9.96 9.60 1.81
C GLY A 215 -9.47 10.35 3.06
N VAL A 216 -8.60 11.35 2.89
CA VAL A 216 -8.12 12.20 4.00
C VAL A 216 -9.26 13.00 4.64
N LEU A 217 -10.14 13.58 3.83
CA LEU A 217 -11.31 14.33 4.29
C LEU A 217 -12.31 13.43 5.01
N MET A 218 -12.57 12.22 4.49
CA MET A 218 -13.42 11.23 5.17
C MET A 218 -12.82 10.81 6.52
N SER A 219 -11.49 10.65 6.61
CA SER A 219 -10.80 10.39 7.88
C SER A 219 -10.99 11.53 8.88
N ARG A 220 -10.85 12.79 8.44
CA ARG A 220 -11.11 13.98 9.27
C ARG A 220 -12.54 13.99 9.81
N ARG A 221 -13.54 13.71 8.97
CA ARG A 221 -14.96 13.66 9.36
C ARG A 221 -15.24 12.52 10.33
N LEU A 222 -14.66 11.34 10.11
CA LEU A 222 -14.82 10.20 11.01
C LEU A 222 -14.28 10.52 12.42
N ARG A 223 -13.10 11.15 12.51
CA ARG A 223 -12.55 11.63 13.78
C ARG A 223 -13.44 12.67 14.46
N GLY A 224 -13.97 13.63 13.70
CA GLY A 224 -14.88 14.64 14.24
C GLY A 224 -16.11 14.03 14.94
N ARG A 225 -16.66 12.95 14.38
CA ARG A 225 -17.79 12.19 14.97
C ARG A 225 -17.41 11.38 16.21
N LEU A 226 -16.15 11.00 16.34
CA LEU A 226 -15.64 10.24 17.49
C LEU A 226 -15.33 11.14 18.69
N ASN A 227 -14.95 12.40 18.46
CA ASN A 227 -14.67 13.35 19.54
C ASN A 227 -15.93 14.04 20.11
N THR A 228 -17.09 13.85 19.47
CA THR A 228 -18.38 14.43 19.90
C THR A 228 -19.26 13.45 20.67
N LYS A 229 -18.80 12.20 20.85
CA LYS A 229 -19.42 11.18 21.70
C LYS A 229 -18.53 10.90 22.88
#